data_AF-A0A060TBJ4-F1
#
_entry.id   AF-A0A060TBJ4-F1
#
_cell.length_a   1.000
_cell.length_b   1.000
_cell.length_c   1.000
_cell.angle_alpha   90.00
_cell.angle_beta   90.00
_cell.angle_gamma   90.00
#
_symmetry.space_group_name_H-M   'P 1'
#
loop_
_entity.id
_entity.type
_entity.pdbx_description
1 polymer ?
#
loop_
_entity_poly.entity_id
_entity_poly.type
_entity_poly.pdbx_seq_one_letter_code
_entity_poly.pdbx_strand_id
1 'polypeptide(L)'
;MATYEEEHNLKEDLSAPRRQNQSRHVLSEHLTGFFSLDSDSRPPESTDFRVLASALNETNSQSPLVQQLVSQLLQEADDPSAQKGVPQGFLDSLDRVPKGSLKDGDSCSICTVRYLDDQYPLVVRLPCNRLHHFDLECIAPWLKLHSTCPLCRKDLLAKPEVLEDSEEEFDDTFG
;
A
#
# COMPACT_ATOMS: atom_id res chain seq x y z
N MET A 1 15.62 40.60 12.73
CA MET A 1 15.25 39.31 12.12
C MET A 1 13.86 39.02 12.63
N ALA A 2 12.87 38.97 11.74
CA ALA A 2 11.53 38.58 12.14
C ALA A 2 11.55 37.10 12.51
N THR A 3 10.70 36.71 13.44
CA THR A 3 10.53 35.30 13.78
C THR A 3 9.75 34.59 12.67
N TYR A 4 9.99 33.30 12.46
CA TYR A 4 9.29 32.49 11.45
C TYR A 4 7.76 32.62 11.57
N GLU A 5 7.25 32.81 12.79
CA GLU A 5 5.83 32.98 13.08
C GLU A 5 5.25 34.27 12.49
N GLU A 6 6.01 35.37 12.51
CA GLU A 6 5.62 36.67 11.95
C GLU A 6 5.67 36.66 10.42
N GLU A 7 6.63 35.93 9.83
CA GLU A 7 6.78 35.79 8.38
C GLU A 7 5.64 34.96 7.76
N HIS A 8 5.04 34.07 8.56
CA HIS A 8 3.99 33.14 8.12
C HIS A 8 2.59 33.43 8.69
N ASN A 9 2.41 34.55 9.38
CA ASN A 9 1.10 35.03 9.84
C ASN A 9 0.34 34.03 10.74
N LEU A 10 1.08 33.19 11.47
CA LEU A 10 0.53 32.19 12.38
C LEU A 10 0.24 32.86 13.74
N LYS A 11 -1.03 33.17 14.00
CA LYS A 11 -1.47 33.66 15.31
C LYS A 11 -1.96 32.48 16.15
N GLU A 12 -1.28 32.20 17.26
CA GLU A 12 -1.80 31.29 18.29
C GLU A 12 -3.02 31.93 18.97
N ASP A 13 -4.22 31.59 18.50
CA ASP A 13 -5.45 32.05 19.12
C ASP A 13 -5.80 31.17 20.33
N LEU A 14 -5.23 31.52 21.48
CA LEU A 14 -5.54 30.87 22.77
C LEU A 14 -6.90 31.29 23.36
N SER A 15 -7.81 31.89 22.58
CA SER A 15 -9.05 32.48 23.10
C SER A 15 -10.37 31.91 22.58
N ALA A 16 -10.35 30.92 21.67
CA ALA A 16 -11.59 30.31 21.20
C ALA A 16 -12.15 29.31 22.24
N PRO A 17 -13.43 29.44 22.68
CA PRO A 17 -14.04 28.42 23.52
C PRO A 17 -14.10 27.11 22.72
N ARG A 18 -13.40 26.09 23.23
CA ARG A 18 -13.38 24.73 22.70
C ARG A 18 -14.81 24.21 22.66
N ARG A 19 -15.48 24.32 21.51
CA ARG A 19 -16.71 23.57 21.23
C ARG A 19 -16.35 22.10 21.41
N GLN A 20 -16.77 21.51 22.53
CA GLN A 20 -16.76 20.06 22.70
C GLN A 20 -17.75 19.49 21.70
N ASN A 21 -17.24 19.25 20.49
CA ASN A 21 -17.94 18.50 19.47
C ASN A 21 -17.88 17.04 19.90
N GLN A 22 -18.86 16.57 20.66
CA GLN A 22 -18.92 15.19 21.19
C GLN A 22 -18.78 14.15 20.05
N SER A 23 -19.24 14.48 18.85
CA SER A 23 -19.08 13.68 17.63
C SER A 23 -17.62 13.51 17.15
N ARG A 24 -16.68 14.37 17.57
CA ARG A 24 -15.24 14.21 17.26
C ARG A 24 -14.56 13.19 18.16
N HIS A 25 -15.10 12.94 19.36
CA HIS A 25 -14.48 11.99 20.30
C HIS A 25 -14.73 10.54 19.88
N VAL A 26 -15.92 10.21 19.39
CA VAL A 26 -16.28 8.85 18.96
C VAL A 26 -15.44 8.40 17.75
N LEU A 27 -15.33 9.22 16.70
CA LEU A 27 -14.47 8.90 15.55
C LEU A 27 -13.01 8.81 15.93
N SER A 28 -12.54 9.67 16.83
CA SER A 28 -11.16 9.62 17.28
C SER A 28 -10.84 8.29 17.96
N GLU A 29 -11.72 7.76 18.80
CA GLU A 29 -11.53 6.47 19.46
C GLU A 29 -11.58 5.29 18.46
N HIS A 30 -12.53 5.30 17.53
CA HIS A 30 -12.63 4.24 16.52
C HIS A 30 -11.50 4.30 15.47
N LEU A 31 -11.03 5.49 15.11
CA LEU A 31 -9.87 5.68 14.24
C LEU A 31 -8.56 5.35 14.97
N THR A 32 -8.45 5.58 16.28
CA THR A 32 -7.29 5.07 17.04
C THR A 32 -7.25 3.55 17.04
N GLY A 33 -8.38 2.85 17.09
CA GLY A 33 -8.39 1.39 16.87
C GLY A 33 -7.97 0.96 15.45
N PHE A 34 -8.13 1.85 14.47
CA PHE A 34 -7.70 1.63 13.08
C PHE A 34 -6.20 1.92 12.86
N PHE A 35 -5.65 2.95 13.53
CA PHE A 35 -4.26 3.37 13.37
C PHE A 35 -3.30 2.86 14.47
N SER A 36 -3.78 2.54 15.68
CA SER A 36 -3.01 1.83 16.73
C SER A 36 -3.01 0.34 16.47
N LEU A 37 -2.30 -0.03 15.40
CA LEU A 37 -1.77 -1.37 15.21
C LEU A 37 -0.58 -1.54 16.15
N ASP A 38 -0.83 -1.94 17.40
CA ASP A 38 0.21 -2.58 18.21
C ASP A 38 0.25 -4.08 17.86
N SER A 39 1.46 -4.59 17.68
CA SER A 39 1.77 -5.66 16.72
C SER A 39 1.49 -7.09 17.21
N ASP A 40 0.85 -7.34 18.36
CA ASP A 40 1.08 -8.65 19.02
C ASP A 40 -0.13 -9.45 19.54
N SER A 41 -1.40 -9.07 19.28
CA SER A 41 -2.51 -9.85 19.90
C SER A 41 -3.86 -9.97 19.17
N ARG A 42 -3.92 -9.79 17.84
CA ARG A 42 -5.17 -10.05 17.08
C ARG A 42 -4.92 -10.96 15.87
N PRO A 43 -5.78 -11.98 15.63
CA PRO A 43 -5.62 -12.85 14.45
C PRO A 43 -5.67 -12.03 13.16
N PRO A 44 -4.91 -12.43 12.13
CA PRO A 44 -4.65 -11.61 10.95
C PRO A 44 -5.76 -11.80 9.92
N GLU A 45 -6.98 -11.40 10.23
CA GLU A 45 -8.02 -11.27 9.20
C GLU A 45 -8.52 -9.82 9.25
N SER A 46 -8.05 -9.06 8.26
CA SER A 46 -8.51 -7.76 7.79
C SER A 46 -8.48 -6.54 8.73
N THR A 47 -7.82 -5.49 8.22
CA THR A 47 -8.26 -4.11 8.39
C THR A 47 -9.69 -4.01 7.88
N ASP A 48 -10.64 -4.37 8.74
CA ASP A 48 -12.03 -4.60 8.34
C ASP A 48 -12.71 -3.29 7.96
N PHE A 49 -12.92 -3.07 6.67
CA PHE A 49 -13.82 -2.03 6.17
C PHE A 49 -15.21 -2.10 6.84
N ARG A 50 -15.61 -3.26 7.38
CA ARG A 50 -16.80 -3.43 8.25
C ARG A 50 -16.74 -2.62 9.55
N VAL A 51 -15.60 -2.57 10.22
CA VAL A 51 -15.41 -1.80 11.46
C VAL A 51 -15.46 -0.29 11.17
N LEU A 52 -14.89 0.12 10.03
CA LEU A 52 -15.02 1.49 9.56
C LEU A 52 -16.47 1.83 9.18
N ALA A 53 -17.16 0.93 8.49
CA ALA A 53 -18.56 1.10 8.11
C ALA A 53 -19.47 1.24 9.34
N SER A 54 -19.26 0.45 10.40
CA SER A 54 -20.03 0.59 11.65
C SER A 54 -19.75 1.93 12.34
N ALA A 55 -18.49 2.34 12.44
CA ALA A 55 -18.11 3.60 13.06
C ALA A 55 -18.68 4.83 12.30
N LEU A 56 -18.66 4.81 10.97
CA LEU A 56 -19.22 5.90 10.15
C LEU A 56 -20.74 6.00 10.31
N ASN A 57 -21.43 4.86 10.32
CA ASN A 57 -22.88 4.81 10.53
C ASN A 57 -23.29 5.40 11.89
N GLU A 58 -22.52 5.15 12.94
CA GLU A 58 -22.77 5.68 14.28
C GLU A 58 -22.58 7.20 14.36
N THR A 59 -21.65 7.76 13.59
CA THR A 59 -21.46 9.21 13.61
C THR A 59 -22.50 10.04 12.91
N ASN A 60 -23.03 9.58 11.79
CA ASN A 60 -23.97 10.38 11.01
C ASN A 60 -24.83 9.52 10.08
N SER A 61 -25.69 8.70 10.68
CA SER A 61 -26.64 7.83 9.97
C SER A 61 -27.68 8.57 9.12
N GLN A 62 -27.89 9.86 9.35
CA GLN A 62 -28.88 10.67 8.61
C GLN A 62 -28.33 11.25 7.31
N SER A 63 -27.01 11.22 7.10
CA SER A 63 -26.40 11.73 5.88
C SER A 63 -26.52 10.70 4.74
N PRO A 64 -27.15 11.04 3.60
CA PRO A 64 -27.26 10.11 2.47
C PRO A 64 -25.88 9.74 1.90
N LEU A 65 -24.91 10.66 1.98
CA LEU A 65 -23.52 10.41 1.58
C LEU A 65 -22.88 9.33 2.47
N VAL A 66 -23.09 9.40 3.78
CA VAL A 66 -22.52 8.41 4.73
C VAL A 66 -23.13 7.03 4.48
N GLN A 67 -24.43 6.95 4.23
CA GLN A 67 -25.09 5.67 3.89
C GLN A 67 -24.53 5.05 2.60
N GLN A 68 -24.23 5.88 1.59
CA GLN A 68 -23.59 5.41 0.37
C GLN A 68 -22.18 4.89 0.62
N LEU A 69 -21.38 5.59 1.43
CA LEU A 69 -20.04 5.15 1.82
C LEU A 69 -20.06 3.84 2.62
N VAL A 70 -20.97 3.73 3.60
CA VAL A 70 -21.15 2.51 4.40
C VAL A 70 -21.50 1.32 3.50
N SER A 71 -22.39 1.52 2.53
CA SER A 71 -22.77 0.47 1.58
C SER A 71 -21.59 0.00 0.72
N GLN A 72 -20.77 0.93 0.25
CA GLN A 72 -19.58 0.61 -0.53
C GLN A 72 -18.52 -0.14 0.29
N LEU A 73 -18.26 0.30 1.52
CA LEU A 73 -17.32 -0.35 2.43
C LEU A 73 -17.73 -1.78 2.81
N LEU A 74 -19.04 -2.02 2.98
CA LEU A 74 -19.56 -3.38 3.23
C LEU A 74 -19.39 -4.29 2.01
N GLN A 75 -19.63 -3.75 0.80
CA GLN A 75 -19.43 -4.49 -0.44
C GLN A 75 -17.95 -4.86 -0.67
N GLU A 76 -17.02 -3.94 -0.38
CA GLU A 76 -15.58 -4.19 -0.47
C GLU A 76 -15.08 -5.19 0.59
N ALA A 77 -15.73 -5.24 1.77
CA ALA A 77 -15.40 -6.22 2.81
C ALA A 77 -15.90 -7.64 2.50
N ASP A 78 -16.98 -7.76 1.73
CA ASP A 78 -17.60 -9.04 1.39
C ASP A 78 -16.97 -9.67 0.13
N ASP A 79 -16.14 -8.93 -0.62
CA ASP A 79 -15.45 -9.45 -1.79
C ASP A 79 -14.19 -10.26 -1.37
N PRO A 80 -14.20 -11.60 -1.53
CA PRO A 80 -13.07 -12.46 -1.14
C PRO A 80 -11.82 -12.25 -2.02
N SER A 81 -11.94 -11.47 -3.10
CA SER A 81 -10.87 -11.11 -4.02
C SER A 81 -10.22 -9.77 -3.69
N ALA A 82 -10.79 -8.97 -2.77
CA ALA A 82 -10.39 -7.57 -2.57
C ALA A 82 -8.93 -7.40 -2.15
N GLN A 83 -8.33 -8.37 -1.45
CA GLN A 83 -6.94 -8.27 -0.99
C GLN A 83 -6.37 -9.62 -0.57
N LYS A 84 -6.32 -10.58 -1.51
CA LYS A 84 -5.57 -11.80 -1.26
C LYS A 84 -4.12 -11.58 -1.66
N GLY A 85 -3.24 -11.48 -0.67
CA GLY A 85 -1.81 -11.50 -0.91
C GLY A 85 -1.34 -12.77 -1.60
N VAL A 86 -0.06 -12.73 -1.96
CA VAL A 86 0.66 -13.82 -2.59
C VAL A 86 0.88 -14.97 -1.60
N PRO A 87 0.69 -16.25 -2.01
CA PRO A 87 0.97 -17.38 -1.15
C PRO A 87 2.47 -17.48 -0.82
N GLN A 88 2.80 -17.96 0.38
CA GLN A 88 4.19 -18.08 0.85
C GLN A 88 5.08 -18.87 -0.12
N GLY A 89 4.57 -19.95 -0.71
CA GLY A 89 5.32 -20.74 -1.70
C GLY A 89 5.75 -19.96 -2.94
N PHE A 90 5.02 -18.90 -3.30
CA PHE A 90 5.46 -18.01 -4.39
C PHE A 90 6.62 -17.11 -3.95
N LEU A 91 6.60 -16.60 -2.71
CA LEU A 91 7.73 -15.82 -2.16
C LEU A 91 9.01 -16.64 -2.13
N ASP A 92 8.91 -17.90 -1.71
CA ASP A 92 10.05 -18.82 -1.66
C ASP A 92 10.59 -19.17 -3.06
N SER A 93 9.73 -19.13 -4.08
CA SER A 93 10.09 -19.40 -5.47
C SER A 93 10.70 -18.21 -6.22
N LEU A 94 10.74 -17.02 -5.60
CA LEU A 94 11.32 -15.82 -6.22
C LEU A 94 12.82 -16.02 -6.48
N ASP A 95 13.29 -15.46 -7.60
CA ASP A 95 14.70 -15.59 -7.99
C ASP A 95 15.60 -14.75 -7.06
N ARG A 96 16.68 -15.36 -6.57
CA ARG A 96 17.62 -14.73 -5.64
C ARG A 96 18.78 -14.13 -6.41
N VAL A 97 19.05 -12.86 -6.17
CA VAL A 97 20.15 -12.16 -6.83
C VAL A 97 21.44 -12.35 -6.01
N PRO A 98 22.50 -12.92 -6.59
CA PRO A 98 23.74 -13.13 -5.85
C PRO A 98 24.47 -11.80 -5.63
N LYS A 99 25.07 -11.61 -4.45
CA LYS A 99 25.81 -10.38 -4.08
C LYS A 99 26.80 -9.90 -5.16
N GLY A 100 27.45 -10.83 -5.86
CA GLY A 100 28.42 -10.51 -6.91
C GLY A 100 27.85 -9.87 -8.19
N SER A 101 26.53 -9.91 -8.41
CA SER A 101 25.89 -9.22 -9.53
C SER A 101 25.35 -7.84 -9.18
N LEU A 102 25.35 -7.46 -7.90
CA LEU A 102 24.91 -6.14 -7.44
C LEU A 102 26.03 -5.10 -7.57
N LYS A 103 25.65 -3.87 -7.90
CA LYS A 103 26.56 -2.72 -7.99
C LYS A 103 26.54 -1.92 -6.69
N ASP A 104 27.61 -1.16 -6.41
CA ASP A 104 27.71 -0.27 -5.24
C ASP A 104 26.63 0.82 -5.14
N GLY A 105 25.93 1.10 -6.25
CA GLY A 105 24.83 2.06 -6.30
C GLY A 105 23.43 1.44 -6.12
N ASP A 106 23.33 0.11 -6.06
CA ASP A 106 22.02 -0.54 -5.99
C ASP A 106 21.47 -0.50 -4.55
N SER A 107 20.23 -0.04 -4.41
CA SER A 107 19.54 0.10 -3.13
C SER A 107 18.10 -0.41 -3.21
N CYS A 108 17.54 -0.85 -2.08
CA CYS A 108 16.15 -1.21 -2.01
C CYS A 108 15.26 0.03 -2.08
N SER A 109 14.24 0.03 -2.94
CA SER A 109 13.33 1.19 -3.06
C SER A 109 12.31 1.30 -1.92
N ILE A 110 12.25 0.30 -1.02
CA ILE A 110 11.33 0.30 0.13
C ILE A 110 12.02 0.88 1.36
N CYS A 111 13.18 0.35 1.75
CA CYS A 111 13.92 0.81 2.92
C CYS A 111 15.02 1.83 2.60
N THR A 112 15.30 2.10 1.32
CA THR A 112 16.33 3.03 0.81
C THR A 112 17.77 2.72 1.26
N VAL A 113 18.02 1.53 1.78
CA VAL A 113 19.35 1.04 2.16
C VAL A 113 20.04 0.39 0.96
N ARG A 114 21.38 0.54 0.88
CA ARG A 114 22.18 -0.11 -0.16
C ARG A 114 22.36 -1.58 0.16
N TYR A 115 22.24 -2.43 -0.85
CA TYR A 115 22.35 -3.87 -0.64
C TYR A 115 23.74 -4.31 -0.16
N LEU A 116 24.79 -3.61 -0.59
CA LEU A 116 26.16 -3.98 -0.23
C LEU A 116 26.58 -3.51 1.16
N ASP A 117 25.78 -2.67 1.83
CA ASP A 117 26.00 -2.28 3.22
C ASP A 117 25.71 -3.45 4.18
N ASP A 118 24.90 -4.41 3.76
CA ASP A 118 24.64 -5.64 4.51
C ASP A 118 25.74 -6.70 4.26
N GLN A 119 26.09 -7.43 5.32
CA GLN A 119 26.98 -8.57 5.24
C GLN A 119 26.34 -9.72 4.45
N TYR A 120 25.03 -9.95 4.65
CA TYR A 120 24.27 -11.06 4.04
C TYR A 120 22.99 -10.56 3.33
N PRO A 121 23.12 -9.77 2.24
CA PRO A 121 21.96 -9.20 1.58
C PRO A 121 21.10 -10.30 0.92
N LEU A 122 19.84 -10.37 1.34
CA LEU A 122 18.84 -11.26 0.77
C LEU A 122 17.98 -10.53 -0.26
N VAL A 123 18.53 -10.40 -1.46
CA VAL A 123 17.86 -9.67 -2.56
C VAL A 123 17.09 -10.65 -3.44
N VAL A 124 15.82 -10.35 -3.68
CA VAL A 124 14.94 -11.10 -4.58
C VAL A 124 14.53 -10.26 -5.79
N ARG A 125 14.35 -10.94 -6.92
CA ARG A 125 13.88 -10.35 -8.17
C ARG A 125 12.43 -10.73 -8.43
N LEU A 126 11.58 -9.73 -8.69
CA LEU A 126 10.21 -9.98 -9.09
C LEU A 126 10.12 -10.40 -10.57
N PRO A 127 9.15 -11.25 -10.95
CA PRO A 127 9.00 -11.73 -12.34
C PRO A 127 8.53 -10.64 -13.32
N CYS A 128 8.04 -9.50 -12.81
CA CYS A 128 7.45 -8.45 -13.65
C CYS A 128 8.46 -7.61 -14.45
N ASN A 129 9.70 -7.47 -13.96
CA ASN A 129 10.79 -6.79 -14.66
C ASN A 129 12.15 -7.23 -14.07
N ARG A 130 13.17 -7.38 -14.93
CA ARG A 130 14.54 -7.70 -14.52
C ARG A 130 15.22 -6.63 -13.67
N LEU A 131 14.68 -5.42 -13.57
CA LEU A 131 15.21 -4.33 -12.75
C LEU A 131 14.52 -4.22 -11.38
N HIS A 132 13.46 -4.98 -11.13
CA HIS A 132 12.70 -4.91 -9.88
C HIS A 132 13.28 -5.87 -8.86
N HIS A 133 14.26 -5.36 -8.12
CA HIS A 133 14.93 -6.05 -7.03
C HIS A 133 14.58 -5.38 -5.71
N PHE A 134 14.39 -6.18 -4.67
CA PHE A 134 14.10 -5.71 -3.32
C PHE A 134 14.72 -6.66 -2.30
N ASP A 135 14.91 -6.18 -1.08
CA ASP A 135 15.21 -7.06 0.04
C ASP A 135 13.99 -7.93 0.36
N LEU A 136 14.23 -9.21 0.63
CA LEU A 136 13.19 -10.18 0.96
C LEU A 136 12.36 -9.72 2.17
N GLU A 137 13.01 -9.16 3.19
CA GLU A 137 12.34 -8.66 4.39
C GLU A 137 11.46 -7.45 4.12
N CYS A 138 11.79 -6.64 3.11
CA CYS A 138 11.02 -5.46 2.74
C CYS A 138 9.82 -5.83 1.84
N ILE A 139 10.01 -6.75 0.89
CA ILE A 139 8.97 -7.11 -0.08
C ILE A 139 7.99 -8.16 0.45
N ALA A 140 8.40 -9.01 1.40
CA ALA A 140 7.52 -10.05 1.94
C ALA A 140 6.28 -9.49 2.66
N PRO A 141 6.37 -8.47 3.54
CA PRO A 141 5.19 -7.84 4.14
C PRO A 141 4.25 -7.26 3.07
N TRP A 142 4.81 -6.60 2.06
CA TRP A 142 4.03 -6.04 0.95
C TRP A 142 3.25 -7.12 0.21
N LEU A 143 3.92 -8.21 -0.17
CA LEU A 143 3.32 -9.28 -0.95
C LEU A 143 2.29 -10.12 -0.18
N LYS A 144 2.35 -10.11 1.16
CA LYS A 144 1.30 -10.72 2.01
C LYS A 144 -0.04 -9.97 1.93
N LEU A 145 -0.03 -8.68 1.59
CA LEU A 145 -1.23 -7.86 1.49
C LEU A 145 -1.63 -7.61 0.03
N HIS A 146 -0.66 -7.55 -0.88
CA HIS A 146 -0.87 -7.17 -2.27
C HIS A 146 -0.17 -8.12 -3.23
N SER A 147 -0.84 -8.56 -4.29
CA SER A 147 -0.20 -9.35 -5.36
C SER A 147 0.55 -8.50 -6.40
N THR A 148 0.68 -7.19 -6.16
CA THR A 148 1.21 -6.24 -7.15
C THR A 148 2.64 -5.79 -6.82
N CYS A 149 3.40 -5.45 -7.86
CA CYS A 149 4.73 -4.87 -7.69
C CYS A 149 4.64 -3.41 -7.21
N PRO A 150 5.42 -2.99 -6.18
CA PRO A 150 5.41 -1.61 -5.69
C PRO A 150 5.92 -0.57 -6.71
N LEU A 151 6.72 -1.00 -7.69
CA LEU A 151 7.28 -0.10 -8.72
C LEU A 151 6.36 0.05 -9.94
N CYS A 152 5.83 -1.06 -10.48
CA CYS A 152 5.07 -1.02 -11.74
C CYS A 152 3.60 -1.39 -11.61
N ARG A 153 3.12 -1.73 -10.40
CA ARG A 153 1.73 -2.14 -10.11
C ARG A 153 1.21 -3.34 -10.91
N LYS A 154 2.06 -4.03 -11.68
CA LYS A 154 1.72 -5.27 -12.36
C LYS A 154 1.42 -6.35 -11.33
N ASP A 155 0.34 -7.09 -11.56
CA ASP A 155 0.01 -8.28 -10.79
C ASP A 155 1.04 -9.38 -11.09
N LEU A 156 1.62 -9.94 -10.03
CA LEU A 156 2.64 -10.97 -10.11
C LEU A 156 2.04 -12.37 -10.31
N LEU A 157 0.75 -12.54 -10.05
CA LEU A 157 0.01 -13.80 -10.21
C LEU A 157 -0.68 -13.91 -11.58
N ALA A 158 -0.86 -12.79 -12.28
CA ALA A 158 -1.37 -12.78 -13.64
C ALA A 158 -0.36 -13.43 -14.59
N LYS A 159 -0.72 -14.59 -15.14
CA LYS A 159 0.10 -15.32 -16.11
C LYS A 159 0.40 -14.39 -17.31
N PRO A 160 1.64 -14.35 -17.83
CA PRO A 160 1.92 -13.55 -19.02
C PRO A 160 1.05 -14.06 -20.17
N GLU A 161 0.11 -13.24 -20.63
CA GLU A 161 -0.54 -13.44 -21.91
C GLU A 161 0.54 -13.31 -22.98
N VAL A 162 0.77 -14.40 -23.71
CA VAL A 162 1.60 -14.43 -24.90
C VAL A 162 0.97 -13.48 -25.91
N LEU A 163 1.55 -12.30 -26.06
CA LEU A 163 1.30 -11.43 -27.20
C LEU A 163 1.93 -12.14 -28.40
N GLU A 164 1.11 -12.79 -29.22
CA GLU A 164 1.49 -13.16 -30.58
C GLU A 164 1.75 -11.84 -31.33
N ASP A 165 3.01 -11.61 -31.72
CA ASP A 165 3.38 -10.57 -32.68
C ASP A 165 2.56 -10.82 -33.96
N SER A 166 1.48 -10.06 -34.14
CA SER A 166 0.92 -9.85 -35.46
C SER A 166 1.91 -8.95 -36.20
N GLU A 167 2.79 -9.57 -36.98
CA GLU A 167 3.59 -8.90 -38.01
C GLU A 167 2.61 -8.14 -38.94
N GLU A 168 2.37 -6.86 -38.67
CA GLU A 168 1.66 -5.99 -39.61
C GLU A 168 2.55 -5.80 -40.83
N GLU A 169 2.32 -6.64 -41.84
CA GLU A 169 2.77 -6.49 -43.21
C GLU A 169 2.32 -5.11 -43.72
N PHE A 170 3.25 -4.15 -43.75
CA PHE A 170 3.07 -2.87 -44.41
C PHE A 170 2.89 -3.14 -45.91
N ASP A 171 1.65 -3.11 -46.38
CA ASP A 171 1.34 -3.10 -47.81
C ASP A 171 1.80 -1.78 -48.42
N ASP A 172 2.91 -1.83 -49.16
CA ASP A 172 3.41 -0.78 -50.04
C ASP A 172 2.42 -0.51 -51.18
N THR A 173 1.35 0.25 -50.91
CA THR A 173 0.46 0.78 -51.96
C THR A 173 0.53 2.31 -52.01
N PHE A 174 1.61 2.82 -52.61
CA PHE A 174 1.62 4.11 -53.31
C PHE A 174 2.40 3.98 -54.62
N GLY A 175 1.65 3.70 -55.69
CA GLY A 175 2.10 3.74 -57.09
C GLY A 175 0.96 4.21 -57.98
#